data_AF-A0A2N6P0X9-F1
#
_entry.id   AF-A0A2N6P0X9-F1
#
_cell.length_a   1.000
_cell.length_b   1.000
_cell.length_c   1.000
_cell.angle_alpha   90.00
_cell.angle_beta   90.00
_cell.angle_gamma   90.00
#
_symmetry.space_group_name_H-M   'P 1'
#
loop_
_entity.id
_entity.type
_entity.pdbx_description
1 polymer ?
#
loop_
_entity_poly.entity_id
_entity_poly.type
_entity_poly.pdbx_seq_one_letter_code
_entity_poly.pdbx_strand_id
1 'polypeptide(L)' 'MLSSVRAGARRLPRYAGKLQVVRPMATASSVFHNEPPKPAVQTAIPGPRSKAALEKLEKVFDTRSMNFVVDYDKCHGN' A
#
# COMPACT_ATOMS: atom_id res chain seq x y z
N MET A 1 68.74 25.89 -2.53
CA MET A 1 67.38 26.18 -3.01
C MET A 1 66.77 24.90 -3.54
N LEU A 2 65.67 24.39 -2.99
CA LEU A 2 64.70 23.52 -3.68
C LEU A 2 63.43 23.46 -2.83
N SER A 3 62.30 23.69 -3.49
CA SER A 3 61.08 24.28 -2.95
C SER A 3 60.10 23.25 -2.38
N SER A 4 59.40 23.67 -1.32
CA SER A 4 58.30 22.95 -0.67
C SER A 4 57.09 22.78 -1.59
N VAL A 5 56.57 21.57 -1.70
CA VAL A 5 55.29 21.26 -2.35
C VAL A 5 54.18 21.31 -1.30
N ARG A 6 53.28 22.29 -1.41
CA ARG A 6 52.04 22.36 -0.62
C ARG A 6 50.98 21.43 -1.23
N ALA A 7 50.61 20.39 -0.49
CA ALA A 7 49.46 19.54 -0.83
C ALA A 7 48.15 20.32 -0.62
N GLY A 8 47.48 20.68 -1.71
CA GLY A 8 46.16 21.30 -1.70
C GLY A 8 45.06 20.27 -1.50
N ALA A 9 44.50 20.18 -0.29
CA ALA A 9 43.30 19.40 -0.01
C ALA A 9 42.07 20.11 -0.60
N ARG A 10 41.55 19.60 -1.72
CA ARG A 10 40.28 20.05 -2.31
C ARG A 10 39.13 19.60 -1.41
N ARG A 11 38.53 20.53 -0.66
CA ARG A 11 37.25 20.30 0.03
C ARG A 11 36.16 20.10 -1.01
N LEU A 12 35.62 18.89 -1.10
CA LEU A 12 34.41 18.63 -1.88
C LEU A 12 33.20 19.27 -1.18
N PRO A 13 32.26 19.87 -1.91
CA PRO A 13 31.04 20.40 -1.33
C PRO A 13 30.20 19.23 -0.80
N ARG A 14 29.84 19.29 0.49
CA ARG A 14 28.82 18.40 1.05
C ARG A 14 27.47 18.86 0.48
N TYR A 15 26.90 18.10 -0.44
CA TYR A 15 25.51 18.29 -0.87
C TYR A 15 24.59 18.06 0.33
N ALA A 16 24.14 19.15 0.96
CA ALA A 16 23.09 19.11 1.97
C ALA A 16 21.76 18.85 1.24
N GLY A 17 21.31 17.59 1.23
CA GLY A 17 19.99 17.23 0.71
C GLY A 17 18.91 17.96 1.49
N LYS A 18 17.98 18.62 0.78
CA LYS A 18 16.77 19.17 1.40
C LYS A 18 15.94 18.00 1.92
N LEU A 19 15.84 17.86 3.25
CA LEU A 19 14.89 16.93 3.87
C LEU A 19 13.48 17.32 3.42
N GLN A 20 12.84 16.44 2.66
CA GLN A 20 11.45 16.64 2.28
C GLN A 20 10.56 16.43 3.50
N VAL A 21 9.78 17.45 3.84
CA VAL A 21 8.76 17.36 4.88
C VAL A 21 7.63 16.50 4.35
N VAL A 22 7.43 15.32 4.94
CA VAL A 22 6.29 14.45 4.65
C VAL A 22 5.03 15.17 5.14
N ARG A 23 4.16 15.58 4.22
CA ARG A 23 2.83 16.09 4.57
C ARG A 23 1.96 14.92 5.02
N PRO A 24 1.32 14.97 6.21
CA PRO A 24 0.34 13.98 6.58
C PRO A 24 -0.84 14.09 5.61
N MET A 25 -1.24 12.96 5.02
CA MET A 25 -2.42 12.89 4.17
C MET A 25 -3.65 13.02 5.05
N ALA A 26 -4.50 14.00 4.79
CA ALA A 26 -5.76 14.13 5.51
C ALA A 26 -6.64 12.91 5.23
N THR A 27 -7.12 12.24 6.29
CA THR A 27 -8.20 11.26 6.17
C THR A 27 -9.48 12.04 5.91
N ALA A 28 -9.91 12.11 4.66
CA ALA A 28 -11.21 12.68 4.32
C ALA A 28 -12.31 11.90 5.07
N SER A 29 -13.29 12.62 5.63
CA SER A 29 -14.52 12.00 6.13
C SER A 29 -15.21 11.26 4.99
N SER A 30 -15.89 10.14 5.29
CA SER A 30 -16.60 9.38 4.27
C SER A 30 -17.58 10.28 3.51
N VAL A 31 -17.60 10.15 2.18
CA VAL A 31 -18.61 10.80 1.34
C VAL A 31 -19.94 10.05 1.46
N PHE A 32 -19.86 8.74 1.78
CA PHE A 32 -21.03 7.88 1.93
C PHE A 32 -21.53 7.86 3.36
N HIS A 33 -22.86 7.93 3.50
CA HIS A 33 -23.53 7.75 4.79
C HIS A 33 -23.34 6.31 5.28
N ASN A 34 -23.00 6.15 6.55
CA ASN A 34 -22.79 4.86 7.23
C ASN A 34 -21.65 4.00 6.67
N GLU A 35 -20.64 4.61 6.06
CA GLU A 35 -19.40 3.92 5.69
C GLU A 35 -18.63 3.45 6.95
N PRO A 36 -18.09 2.22 6.97
CA PRO A 36 -17.27 1.75 8.07
C PRO A 36 -16.00 2.61 8.24
N PRO A 37 -15.62 3.01 9.47
CA PRO A 37 -14.48 3.93 9.67
C PRO A 37 -13.11 3.29 9.43
N LYS A 38 -13.04 1.95 9.37
CA LYS A 38 -11.81 1.18 9.17
C LYS A 38 -12.12 -0.22 8.65
N PRO A 39 -11.17 -0.87 7.96
CA PRO A 39 -11.31 -2.27 7.56
C PRO A 39 -11.40 -3.20 8.78
N ALA A 40 -12.22 -4.24 8.66
CA ALA A 40 -12.39 -5.28 9.67
C ALA A 40 -12.19 -6.67 9.05
N VAL A 41 -11.09 -7.34 9.39
CA VAL A 41 -10.75 -8.69 8.88
C VAL A 41 -11.17 -9.73 9.92
N GLN A 42 -12.15 -10.56 9.58
CA GLN A 42 -12.69 -11.58 10.50
C GLN A 42 -12.11 -12.99 10.25
N THR A 43 -11.60 -13.24 9.05
CA THR A 43 -11.05 -14.55 8.66
C THR A 43 -9.79 -14.35 7.82
N ALA A 44 -9.04 -15.43 7.60
CA ALA A 44 -8.10 -15.46 6.49
C ALA A 44 -8.82 -15.12 5.18
N ILE A 45 -8.11 -14.46 4.26
CA ILE A 45 -8.60 -14.10 2.92
C ILE A 45 -7.86 -15.03 1.94
N PRO A 46 -8.56 -15.93 1.20
CA PRO A 46 -10.01 -16.11 1.12
C PRO A 46 -10.62 -16.84 2.33
N GLY A 47 -11.82 -16.42 2.76
CA GLY A 47 -12.56 -17.06 3.86
C GLY A 47 -13.25 -18.37 3.45
N PRO A 48 -13.76 -19.18 4.41
CA PRO A 48 -14.31 -20.52 4.13
C PRO A 48 -15.52 -20.50 3.21
N ARG A 49 -16.43 -19.51 3.36
CA ARG A 49 -17.59 -19.34 2.46
C ARG A 49 -17.17 -18.99 1.04
N SER A 50 -16.15 -18.14 0.89
CA SER A 50 -15.61 -17.78 -0.42
C SER A 50 -14.95 -18.98 -1.09
N LYS A 51 -14.19 -19.80 -0.35
CA LYS A 51 -13.57 -21.02 -0.90
C LYS A 51 -14.62 -22.00 -1.41
N ALA A 52 -15.66 -22.27 -0.62
CA ALA A 52 -16.75 -23.15 -1.03
C ALA A 52 -17.53 -22.64 -2.27
N ALA A 53 -17.63 -21.32 -2.44
CA ALA A 53 -18.21 -20.72 -3.65
C ALA A 53 -17.28 -20.85 -4.86
N LEU A 54 -15.97 -20.64 -4.69
CA LEU A 54 -14.96 -20.81 -5.72
C LEU A 54 -14.90 -22.27 -6.21
N GLU A 55 -14.91 -23.26 -5.31
CA GLU A 55 -14.92 -24.69 -5.66
C GLU A 55 -16.14 -25.10 -6.51
N LYS A 56 -17.27 -24.41 -6.34
CA LYS A 56 -18.47 -24.63 -7.16
C LYS A 56 -18.31 -24.00 -8.54
N LEU A 57 -17.76 -22.80 -8.61
CA LEU A 57 -17.55 -22.05 -9.85
C LEU A 57 -16.44 -22.68 -10.71
N GLU A 58 -15.42 -23.25 -10.07
CA GLU A 58 -14.29 -23.94 -10.73
C GLU A 58 -14.74 -25.09 -11.64
N LYS A 59 -15.90 -25.69 -11.35
CA LYS A 59 -16.48 -26.75 -12.18
C LYS A 59 -16.87 -26.30 -13.59
N VAL A 60 -17.07 -25.00 -13.80
CA VAL A 60 -17.56 -24.43 -15.07
C VAL A 60 -16.68 -23.29 -15.59
N PHE A 61 -15.80 -22.74 -14.76
CA PHE A 61 -14.99 -21.57 -15.09
C PHE A 61 -13.61 -21.63 -14.43
N ASP A 62 -12.59 -21.07 -15.06
CA ASP A 62 -11.25 -20.98 -14.47
C ASP A 62 -11.19 -19.88 -13.41
N THR A 63 -11.09 -20.26 -12.14
CA THR A 63 -11.08 -19.34 -11.00
C THR A 63 -9.68 -18.99 -10.49
N ARG A 64 -8.60 -19.37 -11.19
CA ARG A 64 -7.22 -19.17 -10.70
C ARG A 64 -6.83 -17.70 -10.51
N SER A 65 -7.50 -16.78 -11.19
CA SER A 65 -7.29 -15.33 -11.06
C SER A 65 -8.25 -14.65 -10.09
N MET A 66 -9.14 -15.38 -9.42
CA MET A 66 -10.09 -14.80 -8.46
C MET A 66 -9.49 -14.75 -7.05
N ASN A 67 -9.68 -13.61 -6.39
CA ASN A 67 -9.23 -13.42 -5.00
C ASN A 67 -10.21 -14.03 -4.01
N PHE A 68 -11.47 -13.60 -4.03
CA PHE A 68 -12.56 -14.10 -3.18
C PHE A 68 -13.91 -13.63 -3.72
N VAL A 69 -15.00 -14.18 -3.18
CA VAL A 69 -16.39 -13.86 -3.51
C VAL A 69 -16.91 -12.80 -2.53
N VAL A 70 -17.65 -11.82 -3.05
CA VAL A 70 -18.13 -10.64 -2.32
C VAL A 70 -19.66 -10.63 -2.27
N ASP A 71 -20.20 -10.20 -1.13
CA ASP A 71 -21.61 -9.87 -0.92
C ASP A 71 -21.77 -8.34 -1.00
N TYR A 72 -22.12 -7.84 -2.19
CA TYR A 72 -22.16 -6.40 -2.47
C TYR A 72 -23.27 -5.65 -1.73
N ASP A 73 -24.32 -6.35 -1.28
CA ASP A 73 -25.41 -5.73 -0.51
C ASP A 73 -24.93 -5.20 0.85
N LYS A 74 -23.77 -5.68 1.32
CA LYS A 74 -23.12 -5.26 2.58
C LYS A 74 -21.95 -4.30 2.37
N CYS A 75 -21.63 -3.95 1.13
CA CYS A 75 -20.53 -3.04 0.82
C CYS A 75 -21.04 -1.59 0.84
N HIS A 76 -20.45 -0.76 1.68
CA HIS A 76 -20.76 0.66 1.80
C HIS A 76 -19.45 1.46 1.82
N GLY A 77 -19.24 2.34 0.84
CA GLY A 77 -18.03 3.15 0.78
C GLY A 77 -16.75 2.37 0.44
N ASN A 78 -15.59 2.76 1.01
CA ASN A 78 -14.24 2.37 0.61
C ASN A 78 -13.29 1.96 1.76
#